data_AF-A0ABD1CP04-F1
#
_entry.id   AF-A0ABD1CP04-F1
#
_cell.length_a   1.000
_cell.length_b   1.000
_cell.length_c   1.000
_cell.angle_alpha   90.00
_cell.angle_beta   90.00
_cell.angle_gamma   90.00
#
_symmetry.space_group_name_H-M   'P 1'
#
loop_
_entity.id
_entity.type
_entity.pdbx_description
1 polymer ?
#
loop_
_entity_poly.entity_id
_entity_poly.type
_entity_poly.pdbx_seq_one_letter_code
_entity_poly.pdbx_strand_id
1 'polypeptide(L)'
;MKKDCGINLNKLHADGIMTDNKLLMQLQADLGGIPVLKTEFRDPAALGTAMAAAQANGINLYDLEPESWNAQRHVTTHETFLPTTTEEERDARYTKWKMAVQRSLGWAVTKKSEAMTDERYALLASIPASLFLLSSFVMLVFSQVSRSC
;
A
#
# COMPACT_ATOMS: atom_id res chain seq x y z
N MET A 1 -2.87 -13.13 -4.03
CA MET A 1 -3.72 -14.34 -3.96
C MET A 1 -3.92 -15.00 -5.31
N LYS A 2 -4.81 -14.53 -6.22
CA LYS A 2 -4.98 -15.21 -7.53
C LYS A 2 -3.67 -15.33 -8.33
N LYS A 3 -2.85 -14.28 -8.33
CA LYS A 3 -1.55 -14.27 -9.01
C LYS A 3 -0.57 -15.30 -8.44
N ASP A 4 -0.60 -15.54 -7.14
CA ASP A 4 0.40 -16.36 -6.43
C ASP A 4 -0.06 -17.82 -6.31
N CYS A 5 -1.37 -18.03 -6.12
CA CYS A 5 -1.96 -19.36 -5.90
C CYS A 5 -2.62 -19.95 -7.15
N GLY A 6 -2.91 -19.14 -8.18
CA GLY A 6 -3.66 -19.56 -9.37
C GLY A 6 -5.16 -19.82 -9.15
N ILE A 7 -5.63 -19.77 -7.90
CA ILE A 7 -7.02 -20.08 -7.53
C ILE A 7 -7.91 -18.84 -7.71
N ASN A 8 -9.06 -19.03 -8.36
CA ASN A 8 -10.13 -18.03 -8.38
C ASN A 8 -10.89 -18.06 -7.05
N LEU A 9 -10.87 -16.93 -6.34
CA LEU A 9 -11.60 -16.77 -5.09
C LEU A 9 -13.08 -16.53 -5.41
N ASN A 10 -13.97 -17.40 -4.94
CA ASN A 10 -15.42 -17.30 -5.21
C ASN A 10 -16.20 -16.60 -4.09
N LYS A 11 -15.62 -16.50 -2.90
CA LYS A 11 -16.20 -15.85 -1.72
C LYS A 11 -15.09 -15.47 -0.74
N LEU A 12 -15.33 -14.46 0.07
CA LEU A 12 -14.41 -14.02 1.12
C LEU A 12 -15.05 -14.25 2.48
N HIS A 13 -14.40 -15.03 3.35
CA HIS A 13 -14.76 -15.08 4.76
C HIS A 13 -13.99 -13.97 5.49
N ALA A 14 -14.70 -13.16 6.26
CA ALA A 14 -14.13 -12.01 6.97
C ALA A 14 -14.46 -12.09 8.47
N ASP A 15 -13.48 -11.71 9.27
CA ASP A 15 -13.54 -11.65 10.74
C ASP A 15 -12.87 -10.39 11.28
N GLY A 16 -13.00 -10.19 12.59
CA GLY A 16 -12.42 -9.06 13.32
C GLY A 16 -13.37 -7.87 13.51
N ILE A 17 -12.92 -6.91 14.33
CA ILE A 17 -13.74 -5.80 14.83
C ILE A 17 -14.31 -4.93 13.70
N MET A 18 -13.56 -4.77 12.60
CA MET A 18 -14.00 -3.95 11.47
C MET A 18 -15.19 -4.53 10.72
N THR A 19 -15.49 -5.83 10.88
CA THR A 19 -16.66 -6.47 10.26
C THR A 19 -17.99 -6.03 10.86
N ASP A 20 -17.99 -5.31 11.99
CA ASP A 20 -19.19 -4.65 12.52
C ASP A 20 -19.63 -3.45 11.67
N ASN A 21 -18.74 -2.90 10.84
CA ASN A 21 -19.08 -1.84 9.91
C ASN A 21 -19.70 -2.40 8.62
N LYS A 22 -21.03 -2.37 8.55
CA LYS A 22 -21.79 -2.86 7.38
C LYS A 22 -21.45 -2.13 6.08
N LEU A 23 -21.12 -0.83 6.14
CA LEU A 23 -20.71 -0.07 4.95
C LEU A 23 -19.37 -0.59 4.42
N LEU A 24 -18.40 -0.85 5.31
CA LEU A 24 -17.12 -1.43 4.93
C LEU A 24 -17.31 -2.82 4.31
N MET A 25 -18.15 -3.65 4.91
CA MET A 25 -18.44 -5.00 4.42
C MET A 25 -19.07 -4.97 3.01
N GLN A 26 -20.04 -4.08 2.79
CA GLN A 26 -20.65 -3.89 1.48
C GLN A 26 -19.63 -3.37 0.46
N LEU A 27 -18.83 -2.37 0.85
CA LEU A 27 -17.77 -1.82 0.00
C LEU A 27 -16.76 -2.91 -0.40
N GLN A 28 -16.42 -3.81 0.53
CA GLN A 28 -15.51 -4.93 0.27
C GLN A 28 -16.11 -5.93 -0.74
N ALA A 29 -17.41 -6.23 -0.64
CA ALA A 29 -18.12 -7.08 -1.60
C ALA A 29 -18.21 -6.43 -2.97
N ASP A 30 -18.55 -5.15 -3.03
CA ASP A 30 -18.65 -4.37 -4.27
C ASP A 30 -17.30 -4.26 -4.99
N LEU A 31 -16.25 -3.86 -4.27
CA LEU A 31 -14.91 -3.72 -4.84
C LEU A 31 -14.26 -5.07 -5.16
N GLY A 32 -14.59 -6.13 -4.41
CA GLY A 32 -14.07 -7.47 -4.63
C GLY A 32 -14.82 -8.23 -5.73
N GLY A 33 -16.06 -7.85 -6.03
CA GLY A 33 -16.92 -8.55 -7.00
C GLY A 33 -17.32 -9.97 -6.57
N ILE A 34 -17.16 -10.30 -5.28
CA ILE A 34 -17.47 -11.62 -4.72
C ILE A 34 -18.24 -11.48 -3.40
N PRO A 35 -19.08 -12.46 -3.03
CA PRO A 35 -19.75 -12.48 -1.74
C PRO A 35 -18.75 -12.39 -0.57
N VAL A 36 -19.08 -11.57 0.42
CA VAL A 36 -18.33 -11.49 1.69
C VAL A 36 -19.20 -12.03 2.81
N LEU A 37 -18.71 -13.03 3.53
CA LEU A 37 -19.39 -13.68 4.63
C LEU A 37 -18.74 -13.23 5.94
N LYS A 38 -19.52 -12.54 6.77
CA LYS A 38 -19.12 -12.17 8.12
C LYS A 38 -19.34 -13.35 9.07
N THR A 39 -18.31 -13.73 9.81
CA THR A 39 -18.46 -14.68 10.92
C THR A 39 -19.22 -14.06 12.09
N GLU A 40 -20.09 -14.82 12.74
CA GLU A 40 -20.73 -14.41 13.99
C GLU A 40 -19.84 -14.65 15.22
N PHE A 41 -18.80 -15.47 15.07
CA PHE A 41 -17.86 -15.72 16.15
C PHE A 41 -16.91 -14.54 16.34
N ARG A 42 -16.87 -14.02 17.58
CA ARG A 42 -16.05 -12.86 17.95
C ARG A 42 -14.55 -13.10 17.83
N ASP A 43 -14.09 -14.33 18.07
CA ASP A 43 -12.69 -14.73 17.99
C ASP A 43 -12.55 -16.11 17.33
N PRO A 44 -12.42 -16.18 16.00
CA PRO A 44 -12.24 -17.44 15.28
C PRO A 44 -10.87 -18.09 15.56
N ALA A 45 -9.88 -17.32 16.01
CA ALA A 45 -8.55 -17.86 16.31
C ALA A 45 -8.56 -18.67 17.61
N ALA A 46 -9.25 -18.17 18.65
CA ALA A 46 -9.48 -18.92 19.88
C ALA A 46 -10.27 -20.21 19.60
N LEU A 47 -11.31 -20.13 18.77
CA LEU A 47 -12.10 -21.29 18.36
C LEU A 47 -11.23 -22.34 17.65
N GLY A 48 -10.43 -21.94 16.66
CA GLY A 48 -9.54 -22.85 15.94
C GLY A 48 -8.53 -23.54 16.85
N THR A 49 -8.00 -22.82 17.83
CA THR A 49 -7.06 -23.37 18.83
C THR A 49 -7.74 -24.42 19.72
N ALA A 50 -8.95 -24.11 20.21
CA ALA A 50 -9.73 -25.04 21.02
C ALA A 50 -10.12 -26.31 20.24
N MET A 51 -10.53 -26.17 18.98
CA MET A 51 -10.86 -27.29 18.09
C MET A 51 -9.64 -28.20 17.87
N ALA A 52 -8.47 -27.62 17.59
CA ALA A 52 -7.24 -28.38 17.41
C ALA A 52 -6.82 -29.13 18.69
N ALA A 53 -6.91 -28.48 19.86
CA ALA A 53 -6.58 -29.09 21.15
C ALA A 53 -7.55 -30.21 21.52
N ALA A 54 -8.84 -30.04 21.24
CA ALA A 54 -9.86 -31.07 21.48
C ALA A 54 -9.63 -32.30 20.59
N GLN A 55 -9.39 -32.09 19.30
CA GLN A 55 -9.08 -33.18 18.37
C GLN A 55 -7.84 -33.98 18.79
N ALA A 56 -6.79 -33.29 19.24
CA ALA A 56 -5.56 -33.94 19.72
C ALA A 56 -5.79 -34.84 20.95
N ASN A 57 -6.79 -34.52 21.78
CA ASN A 57 -7.16 -35.30 22.96
C ASN A 57 -8.29 -36.31 22.69
N GLY A 58 -8.68 -36.52 21.42
CA GLY A 58 -9.78 -37.40 21.05
C GLY A 58 -11.16 -36.91 21.50
N ILE A 59 -11.28 -35.63 21.86
CA ILE A 59 -12.56 -35.00 22.23
C ILE A 59 -13.20 -34.50 20.94
N ASN A 60 -14.29 -35.16 20.54
CA ASN A 60 -15.03 -34.81 19.32
C ASN A 60 -15.97 -33.62 19.58
N LEU A 61 -15.41 -32.40 19.74
CA LEU A 61 -16.19 -31.16 19.90
C LEU A 61 -16.86 -30.73 18.59
N TYR A 62 -16.16 -30.93 17.47
CA TYR A 62 -16.60 -30.60 16.13
C TYR A 62 -16.11 -31.70 15.18
N ASP A 63 -16.99 -32.07 14.26
CA ASP A 63 -16.61 -32.99 13.18
C ASP A 63 -15.77 -32.22 12.16
N LEU A 64 -14.50 -32.59 12.06
CA LEU A 64 -13.52 -31.97 11.16
C LEU A 64 -13.45 -32.70 9.81
N GLU A 65 -14.23 -33.76 9.60
CA GLU A 65 -14.24 -34.45 8.31
C GLU A 65 -14.83 -33.56 7.21
N PRO A 66 -14.22 -33.53 6.01
CA PRO A 66 -14.72 -32.72 4.90
C PRO A 66 -16.17 -33.04 4.50
N GLU A 67 -16.61 -34.27 4.73
CA GLU A 67 -17.91 -34.80 4.35
C GLU A 67 -19.03 -34.37 5.32
N SER A 68 -18.71 -34.24 6.61
CA SER A 68 -19.62 -33.81 7.67
C SER A 68 -19.82 -32.29 7.71
N TRP A 69 -18.87 -31.51 7.17
CA TRP A 69 -18.97 -30.06 7.02
C TRP A 69 -20.20 -29.62 6.22
N ASN A 70 -20.64 -30.45 5.26
CA ASN A 70 -21.83 -30.18 4.45
C ASN A 70 -23.14 -30.38 5.23
N ALA A 71 -23.15 -31.22 6.26
CA ALA A 71 -24.29 -31.48 7.14
C ALA A 71 -24.39 -30.45 8.28
N GLN A 72 -23.27 -29.84 8.67
CA GLN A 72 -23.19 -28.81 9.73
C GLN A 72 -23.44 -27.37 9.24
N ARG A 73 -23.84 -27.17 7.98
CA ARG A 73 -24.25 -25.86 7.43
C ARG A 73 -25.36 -25.15 8.24
N HIS A 74 -25.98 -25.83 9.18
CA HIS A 74 -27.01 -25.30 10.06
C HIS A 74 -26.51 -24.53 11.30
N VAL A 75 -25.20 -24.52 11.60
CA VAL A 75 -24.70 -24.03 12.91
C VAL A 75 -23.81 -22.78 12.81
N THR A 76 -23.60 -22.21 11.64
CA THR A 76 -22.97 -20.88 11.57
C THR A 76 -23.75 -19.97 10.64
N THR A 77 -24.68 -19.24 11.24
CA THR A 77 -25.28 -18.06 10.63
C THR A 77 -24.16 -17.08 10.29
N HIS A 78 -24.16 -16.64 9.03
CA HIS A 78 -23.21 -15.68 8.52
C HIS A 78 -24.02 -14.56 7.86
N GLU A 79 -23.79 -13.32 8.28
CA GLU A 79 -24.29 -12.18 7.53
C GLU A 79 -23.53 -12.13 6.20
N THR A 80 -24.26 -12.26 5.09
CA THR A 80 -23.67 -12.31 3.75
C THR A 80 -23.94 -11.02 3.01
N PHE A 81 -22.87 -10.39 2.53
CA PHE A 81 -22.89 -9.18 1.72
C PHE A 81 -22.63 -9.58 0.26
N LEU A 82 -23.61 -9.32 -0.60
CA LEU A 82 -23.51 -9.61 -2.02
C LEU A 82 -23.04 -8.37 -2.79
N PRO A 83 -22.24 -8.51 -3.85
CA PRO A 83 -21.87 -7.39 -4.71
C PRO A 83 -23.14 -6.77 -5.33
N THR A 84 -23.24 -5.45 -5.26
CA THR A 84 -24.33 -4.65 -5.81
C THR A 84 -23.91 -3.81 -7.02
N THR A 85 -22.60 -3.75 -7.28
CA THR A 85 -22.00 -2.97 -8.37
C THR A 85 -21.70 -3.84 -9.59
N THR A 86 -21.69 -3.22 -10.77
CA THR A 86 -21.27 -3.90 -12.00
C THR A 86 -19.76 -4.02 -12.08
N GLU A 87 -19.28 -4.90 -12.96
CA GLU A 87 -17.86 -5.05 -13.22
C GLU A 87 -17.21 -3.75 -13.72
N GLU A 88 -17.89 -3.02 -14.60
CA GLU A 88 -17.41 -1.76 -15.16
C GLU A 88 -17.26 -0.68 -14.07
N GLU A 89 -18.24 -0.59 -13.16
CA GLU A 89 -18.19 0.36 -12.06
C GLU A 89 -17.05 0.04 -11.09
N ARG A 90 -16.89 -1.24 -10.75
CA ARG A 90 -15.80 -1.73 -9.90
C ARG A 90 -14.44 -1.41 -10.51
N ASP A 91 -14.25 -1.70 -11.80
CA ASP A 91 -12.98 -1.47 -12.50
C ASP A 91 -12.66 0.03 -12.63
N ALA A 92 -13.67 0.87 -12.85
CA ALA A 92 -13.50 2.32 -12.86
C ALA A 92 -13.05 2.86 -11.49
N ARG A 93 -13.69 2.39 -10.40
CA ARG A 93 -13.31 2.74 -9.03
C ARG A 93 -11.89 2.28 -8.69
N TYR A 94 -11.56 1.02 -9.02
CA TYR A 94 -10.24 0.45 -8.78
C TYR A 94 -9.13 1.16 -9.58
N THR A 95 -9.42 1.55 -10.81
CA THR A 95 -8.48 2.31 -11.65
C THR A 95 -8.17 3.68 -11.05
N LYS A 96 -9.19 4.42 -10.60
CA LYS A 96 -8.98 5.71 -9.92
C LYS A 96 -8.19 5.55 -8.63
N TRP A 97 -8.46 4.51 -7.85
CA TRP A 97 -7.68 4.20 -6.65
C TRP A 97 -6.21 3.93 -6.97
N LYS A 98 -5.90 3.10 -7.98
CA LYS A 98 -4.52 2.85 -8.42
C LYS A 98 -3.80 4.14 -8.83
N MET A 99 -4.49 5.05 -9.54
CA MET A 99 -3.93 6.36 -9.90
C MET A 99 -3.62 7.21 -8.66
N ALA A 100 -4.48 7.19 -7.63
CA ALA A 100 -4.24 7.91 -6.39
C ALA A 100 -3.05 7.33 -5.62
N VAL A 101 -2.95 6.00 -5.51
CA VAL A 101 -1.81 5.30 -4.91
C VAL A 101 -0.51 5.68 -5.64
N GLN A 102 -0.49 5.64 -6.96
CA GLN A 102 0.71 5.98 -7.72
C GLN A 102 1.18 7.42 -7.49
N ARG A 103 0.25 8.36 -7.27
CA ARG A 103 0.58 9.76 -6.96
C ARG A 103 1.02 9.99 -5.52
N SER A 104 0.68 9.10 -4.58
CA SER A 104 1.12 9.22 -3.18
C SER A 104 2.51 8.62 -2.93
N LEU A 105 3.04 7.84 -3.88
CA LEU A 105 4.40 7.31 -3.81
C LEU A 105 5.46 8.40 -4.01
N GLY A 106 6.65 8.18 -3.45
CA GLY A 106 7.81 9.04 -3.68
C GLY A 106 7.87 10.31 -2.82
N TRP A 107 6.87 10.56 -1.97
CA TRP A 107 6.81 11.77 -1.13
C TRP A 107 7.99 11.88 -0.13
N ALA A 108 8.35 10.78 0.52
CA ALA A 108 9.39 10.75 1.56
C ALA A 108 10.77 10.37 1.03
N VAL A 109 10.96 10.31 -0.30
CA VAL A 109 12.30 10.13 -0.85
C VAL A 109 13.06 11.40 -0.51
N THR A 110 13.95 11.31 0.47
CA THR A 110 14.90 12.37 0.77
C THR A 110 15.58 12.68 -0.54
N LYS A 111 15.21 13.81 -1.18
CA LYS A 111 16.10 14.41 -2.16
C LYS A 111 17.38 14.57 -1.38
N LYS A 112 18.43 13.79 -1.70
CA LYS A 112 19.77 14.16 -1.25
C LYS A 112 19.89 15.62 -1.64
N SER A 113 19.86 16.53 -0.66
CA SER A 113 20.31 17.88 -0.96
C SER A 113 21.68 17.70 -1.59
N GLU A 114 22.00 18.48 -2.62
CA GLU A 114 23.39 18.60 -3.01
C GLU A 114 24.12 19.11 -1.78
N ALA A 115 24.71 18.20 -1.00
CA ALA A 115 25.37 18.55 0.24
C ALA A 115 26.49 19.53 -0.12
N MET A 116 26.63 20.60 0.67
CA MET A 116 27.76 21.50 0.56
C MET A 116 29.02 20.69 0.94
N THR A 117 29.69 20.12 -0.06
CA THR A 117 30.96 19.42 0.13
C THR A 117 32.08 20.45 0.22
N ASP A 118 33.18 20.11 0.92
CA ASP A 118 34.33 21.00 1.05
C ASP A 118 34.91 21.40 -0.31
N GLU A 119 34.88 20.51 -1.31
CA GLU A 119 35.28 20.82 -2.68
C GLU A 119 34.37 21.86 -3.35
N ARG A 120 33.04 21.76 -3.16
CA ARG A 120 32.10 22.76 -3.70
C ARG A 120 32.22 24.09 -2.97
N TYR A 121 32.46 24.08 -1.66
CA TYR A 121 32.73 25.31 -0.90
C TYR A 121 34.01 25.98 -1.37
N ALA A 122 35.10 25.24 -1.56
CA ALA A 122 36.37 25.77 -2.07
C ALA A 122 36.21 26.36 -3.48
N LEU A 123 35.45 25.69 -4.36
CA LEU A 123 35.11 26.21 -5.69
C LEU A 123 34.33 27.52 -5.60
N LEU A 124 33.25 27.57 -4.81
CA LEU A 124 32.41 28.77 -4.67
C LEU A 124 33.15 29.92 -3.99
N ALA A 125 33.99 29.64 -3.00
CA ALA A 125 34.82 30.62 -2.30
C ALA A 125 35.91 31.23 -3.20
N SER A 126 36.30 30.56 -4.28
CA SER A 126 37.28 31.07 -5.25
C SER A 126 36.71 32.03 -6.29
N ILE A 127 35.38 32.09 -6.45
CA ILE A 127 34.68 32.92 -7.46
C ILE A 127 34.94 34.43 -7.27
N PRO A 128 34.90 35.00 -6.05
CA PRO A 128 35.17 36.43 -5.85
C PRO A 128 36.60 36.84 -6.25
N ALA A 129 37.58 35.97 -5.97
CA ALA A 129 38.98 36.23 -6.30
C ALA A 129 39.24 36.15 -7.81
N SER A 130 38.65 35.16 -8.49
CA SER A 130 38.79 35.04 -9.95
C SER A 130 38.12 36.20 -10.69
N LEU A 131 36.96 36.65 -10.22
CA LEU A 131 36.27 37.84 -10.74
C LEU A 131 37.11 39.11 -10.56
N PHE A 132 37.72 39.30 -9.39
CA PHE A 132 38.59 40.45 -9.13
C PHE A 132 39.84 40.46 -10.03
N LEU A 133 40.46 39.29 -10.24
CA LEU A 133 41.61 39.15 -11.14
C LEU A 133 41.23 39.44 -12.60
N LEU A 134 40.09 38.90 -13.06
CA LEU A 134 39.57 39.16 -14.40
C LEU A 134 39.24 40.64 -14.61
N SER A 135 38.55 41.29 -13.66
CA SER A 135 38.21 42.71 -13.78
C SER A 135 39.46 43.60 -13.78
N SER A 136 40.46 43.26 -12.95
CA SER A 136 41.73 43.99 -12.89
C SER A 136 42.51 43.84 -14.20
N PHE A 137 42.54 42.63 -14.78
CA PHE A 137 43.17 42.38 -16.06
C PHE A 137 42.49 43.15 -17.19
N VAL A 138 41.16 43.15 -17.24
CA VAL A 138 40.39 43.93 -18.23
C VAL A 138 40.68 45.43 -18.10
N MET A 139 40.76 45.97 -16.88
CA MET A 139 41.14 47.37 -16.68
C MET A 139 42.56 47.68 -17.17
N LEU A 140 43.52 46.78 -16.94
CA LEU A 140 44.89 46.96 -17.41
C LEU A 140 44.97 46.95 -18.94
N VAL A 141 44.27 46.02 -19.60
CA VAL A 141 44.18 45.95 -21.07
C VAL A 141 43.55 47.22 -21.62
N PHE A 142 42.44 47.68 -21.01
CA PHE A 142 41.77 48.91 -21.43
C PHE A 142 42.68 50.15 -21.26
N SER A 143 43.46 50.21 -20.17
CA SER A 143 44.43 51.28 -19.94
C SER A 143 45.55 51.29 -20.99
N GLN A 144 46.06 50.12 -21.40
CA GLN A 144 47.09 50.01 -22.43
C GLN A 144 46.58 50.43 -23.82
N VAL A 145 45.35 50.05 -24.16
CA VAL A 145 44.70 50.45 -25.42
C VAL A 145 44.46 51.96 -25.43
N SER A 146 43.99 52.54 -24.33
CA SER A 146 43.74 53.98 -24.21
C SER A 146 45.01 54.85 -24.23
N ARG A 147 46.19 54.29 -23.93
CA ARG A 147 47.48 55.02 -24.01
C ARG A 147 48.13 54.95 -25.40
N SER A 148 47.66 54.06 -26.26
CA SER A 148 48.22 53.84 -27.61
C SER A 148 47.44 54.60 -28.70
N CYS A 149 46.48 55.43 -28.32
CA CYS A 149 45.67 56.29 -29.18
C CYS A 149 45.89 57.75 -28.78
#